data_AF-A0A9W7D1K3-F1
#
_entry.id   AF-A0A9W7D1K3-F1
#
_cell.length_a   1.000
_cell.length_b   1.000
_cell.length_c   1.000
_cell.angle_alpha   90.00
_cell.angle_beta   90.00
_cell.angle_gamma   90.00
#
_symmetry.space_group_name_H-M   'P 1'
#
loop_
_entity.id
_entity.type
_entity.pdbx_description
1 polymer ?
#
loop_
_entity_poly.entity_id
_entity_poly.type
_entity_poly.pdbx_seq_one_letter_code
_entity_poly.pdbx_strand_id
1 'polypeptide(L)'
;MERKAEIVRKELEGHCVFAAAGWWTYEVCYKQEVRQFHQEADGSRPSDWSMGVYVPDGQNNDASYVGTDVVQYFAGGQHCDENGELRSTKVVYTCCKSRPKNISVEKVDEPALCTYLINVCVPSLCEAGQDGDQDSAGNEQIIESCKDKFDAAHTDSPMPSTFATLRWSTVISEDSSELDWARRMQFAN
;
A
#
# COMPACT_ATOMS: atom_id res chain seq x y z
N MET A 1 -3.65 -7.35 18.66
CA MET A 1 -3.25 -8.19 17.51
C MET A 1 -4.05 -9.49 17.46
N GLU A 2 -3.96 -10.36 18.46
CA GLU A 2 -4.59 -11.71 18.43
C GLU A 2 -6.09 -11.71 18.15
N ARG A 3 -6.87 -10.84 18.82
CA ARG A 3 -8.32 -10.71 18.57
C ARG A 3 -8.65 -10.31 17.13
N LYS A 4 -7.92 -9.34 16.55
CA LYS A 4 -8.12 -8.93 15.15
C LYS A 4 -7.80 -10.10 14.22
N ALA A 5 -6.70 -10.82 14.45
CA ALA A 5 -6.31 -11.98 13.66
C ALA A 5 -7.37 -13.09 13.67
N GLU A 6 -7.99 -13.36 14.82
CA GLU A 6 -9.09 -14.31 14.93
C GLU A 6 -10.32 -13.88 14.14
N ILE A 7 -10.69 -12.60 14.19
CA ILE A 7 -11.81 -12.05 13.40
C ILE A 7 -11.53 -12.22 11.90
N VAL A 8 -10.36 -11.81 11.42
CA VAL A 8 -9.99 -11.97 10.00
C VAL A 8 -10.05 -13.43 9.60
N ARG A 9 -9.48 -14.35 10.40
CA ARG A 9 -9.54 -15.78 10.13
C ARG A 9 -10.99 -16.26 10.01
N LYS A 10 -11.84 -15.95 10.99
CA LYS A 10 -13.24 -16.41 11.01
C LYS A 10 -14.01 -15.98 9.76
N GLU A 11 -13.75 -14.77 9.27
CA GLU A 11 -14.48 -14.18 8.15
C GLU A 11 -13.95 -14.64 6.78
N LEU A 12 -12.67 -15.00 6.68
CA LEU A 12 -11.99 -15.23 5.40
C LEU A 12 -11.41 -16.63 5.20
N GLU A 13 -11.36 -17.47 6.24
CA GLU A 13 -10.90 -18.85 6.11
C GLU A 13 -11.76 -19.60 5.08
N GLY A 14 -11.10 -20.20 4.08
CA GLY A 14 -11.75 -20.88 2.97
C GLY A 14 -12.41 -19.98 1.92
N HIS A 15 -12.27 -18.66 2.03
CA HIS A 15 -12.88 -17.69 1.12
C HIS A 15 -11.82 -16.83 0.41
N CYS A 16 -12.19 -16.33 -0.77
CA CYS A 16 -11.39 -15.40 -1.55
C CYS A 16 -12.16 -14.09 -1.78
N VAL A 17 -11.43 -12.97 -1.79
CA VAL A 17 -11.97 -11.64 -2.05
C VAL A 17 -11.52 -11.20 -3.43
N PHE A 18 -12.45 -10.69 -4.22
CA PHE A 18 -12.20 -10.24 -5.59
C PHE A 18 -12.31 -8.73 -5.71
N ALA A 19 -11.51 -8.14 -6.58
CA ALA A 19 -11.66 -6.75 -6.98
C ALA A 19 -11.23 -6.50 -8.41
N ALA A 20 -12.10 -5.85 -9.17
CA ALA A 20 -11.80 -5.38 -10.51
C ALA A 20 -11.21 -3.96 -10.44
N ALA A 21 -10.06 -3.76 -11.09
CA ALA A 21 -9.46 -2.45 -11.30
C ALA A 21 -9.01 -2.32 -12.75
N GLY A 22 -9.83 -1.64 -13.56
CA GLY A 22 -9.61 -1.52 -14.99
C GLY A 22 -9.67 -2.89 -15.69
N TRP A 23 -8.60 -3.23 -16.42
CA TRP A 23 -8.48 -4.50 -17.13
C TRP A 23 -8.24 -5.70 -16.21
N TRP A 24 -7.70 -5.47 -15.02
CA TRP A 24 -7.28 -6.53 -14.12
C TRP A 24 -8.33 -6.84 -13.05
N THR A 25 -8.43 -8.11 -12.69
CA THR A 25 -9.12 -8.61 -11.51
C THR A 25 -8.09 -9.21 -10.56
N TYR A 26 -8.18 -8.84 -9.29
CA TYR A 26 -7.35 -9.37 -8.22
C TYR A 26 -8.17 -10.34 -7.38
N GLU A 27 -7.57 -11.45 -7.00
CA GLU A 27 -8.13 -12.46 -6.12
C GLU A 27 -7.19 -12.67 -4.94
N VAL A 28 -7.71 -12.49 -3.74
CA VAL A 28 -6.98 -12.67 -2.48
C VAL A 28 -7.63 -13.79 -1.69
N CYS A 29 -6.96 -14.94 -1.61
CA CYS A 29 -7.41 -16.09 -0.82
C CYS A 29 -6.63 -16.18 0.49
N TYR A 30 -7.34 -16.08 1.62
CA TYR A 30 -6.72 -15.99 2.95
C TYR A 30 -5.86 -17.22 3.26
N LYS A 31 -4.59 -16.99 3.65
CA LYS A 31 -3.57 -18.02 3.88
C LYS A 31 -3.32 -19.01 2.73
N GLN A 32 -3.68 -18.64 1.50
CA GLN A 32 -3.50 -19.50 0.32
C GLN A 32 -2.62 -18.82 -0.73
N GLU A 33 -3.19 -17.96 -1.57
CA GLU A 33 -2.47 -17.28 -2.65
C GLU A 33 -3.13 -15.95 -3.01
N VAL A 34 -2.38 -15.13 -3.75
CA VAL A 34 -2.91 -13.94 -4.43
C VAL A 34 -2.70 -14.11 -5.93
N ARG A 35 -3.74 -13.77 -6.71
CA ARG A 35 -3.71 -13.84 -8.17
C ARG A 35 -4.15 -12.53 -8.79
N GLN A 36 -3.60 -12.25 -9.97
CA GLN A 36 -4.08 -11.20 -10.87
C GLN A 36 -4.47 -11.87 -12.18
N PHE A 37 -5.66 -11.58 -12.68
CA PHE A 37 -6.10 -12.12 -13.96
C PHE A 37 -7.01 -11.18 -14.73
N HIS A 38 -7.08 -11.37 -16.04
CA HIS A 38 -8.14 -10.83 -16.88
C HIS A 38 -9.06 -11.98 -17.31
N GLN A 39 -10.38 -11.81 -17.13
CA GLN A 39 -11.37 -12.77 -17.60
C GLN A 39 -12.10 -12.22 -18.81
N GLU A 40 -12.04 -12.95 -19.92
CA GLU A 40 -12.76 -12.62 -21.15
C GLU A 40 -14.25 -13.01 -21.05
N ALA A 41 -15.05 -12.54 -21.99
CA ALA A 41 -16.49 -12.80 -22.02
C ALA A 41 -16.85 -14.29 -22.19
N ASP A 42 -15.96 -15.09 -22.77
CA ASP A 42 -16.10 -16.55 -22.89
C ASP A 42 -15.72 -17.29 -21.60
N GLY A 43 -15.29 -16.56 -20.57
CA GLY A 43 -14.87 -17.08 -19.28
C GLY A 43 -13.40 -17.48 -19.19
N SER A 44 -12.66 -17.44 -20.30
CA SER A 44 -11.23 -17.77 -20.34
C SER A 44 -10.39 -16.72 -19.59
N ARG A 45 -9.23 -17.16 -19.08
CA ARG A 45 -8.26 -16.32 -18.36
C ARG A 45 -6.87 -16.46 -18.99
N PRO A 46 -6.63 -15.92 -20.20
CA PRO A 46 -5.35 -16.07 -20.88
C PRO A 46 -4.21 -15.36 -20.12
N SER A 47 -4.54 -14.31 -19.37
CA SER A 47 -3.63 -13.62 -18.46
C SER A 47 -4.04 -13.95 -17.04
N ASP A 48 -3.47 -15.01 -16.47
CA ASP A 48 -3.70 -15.44 -15.09
C ASP A 48 -2.36 -15.66 -14.39
N TRP A 49 -1.99 -14.72 -13.53
CA TRP A 49 -0.66 -14.61 -12.94
C TRP A 49 -0.73 -14.75 -11.42
N SER A 50 0.17 -15.59 -10.89
CA SER A 50 0.35 -15.67 -9.43
C SER A 50 1.13 -14.46 -8.94
N MET A 51 0.61 -13.78 -7.93
CA MET A 51 1.26 -12.67 -7.22
C MET A 51 1.91 -13.12 -5.91
N GLY A 52 1.92 -14.44 -5.65
CA GLY A 52 2.55 -15.07 -4.51
C GLY A 52 1.67 -16.08 -3.78
N VAL A 53 2.32 -17.00 -3.07
CA VAL A 53 1.72 -18.00 -2.19
C VAL A 53 1.99 -17.60 -0.74
N TYR A 54 1.04 -17.89 0.16
CA TYR A 54 1.13 -17.51 1.56
C TYR A 54 2.41 -18.02 2.22
N VAL A 55 3.12 -17.11 2.88
CA VAL A 55 4.30 -17.39 3.69
C VAL A 55 3.86 -17.45 5.15
N PRO A 56 4.05 -18.59 5.85
CA PRO A 56 3.70 -18.72 7.26
C PRO A 56 4.39 -17.66 8.15
N ASP A 57 3.67 -17.24 9.17
CA ASP A 57 4.14 -16.25 10.14
C ASP A 57 5.44 -16.76 10.81
N GLY A 58 6.47 -15.91 10.88
CA GLY A 58 7.80 -16.25 11.43
C GLY A 58 8.84 -16.73 10.41
N GLN A 59 8.44 -17.03 9.16
CA GLN A 59 9.38 -17.19 8.04
C GLN A 59 9.63 -15.91 7.26
N ASN A 60 8.81 -14.89 7.49
CA ASN A 60 9.01 -13.58 6.90
C ASN A 60 9.86 -12.68 7.83
N ASN A 61 10.95 -12.13 7.29
CA ASN A 61 11.85 -11.21 7.98
C ASN A 61 11.44 -9.74 7.84
N ASP A 62 10.35 -9.45 7.14
CA ASP A 62 9.86 -8.10 6.92
C ASP A 62 9.18 -7.55 8.19
N ALA A 63 9.99 -7.05 9.12
CA ALA A 63 9.54 -6.33 10.31
C ALA A 63 9.12 -4.88 10.02
N SER A 64 8.99 -4.49 8.74
CA SER A 64 8.75 -3.10 8.34
C SER A 64 7.35 -2.57 8.69
N TYR A 65 6.40 -3.45 9.01
CA TYR A 65 5.04 -3.04 9.33
C TYR A 65 4.87 -2.72 10.82
N VAL A 66 4.83 -1.42 11.15
CA VAL A 66 4.65 -0.87 12.51
C VAL A 66 3.16 -0.59 12.81
N GLY A 67 2.25 -1.38 12.23
CA GLY A 67 0.81 -1.22 12.43
C GLY A 67 0.21 -2.25 13.39
N THR A 68 -1.00 -1.97 13.88
CA THR A 68 -1.78 -2.89 14.73
C THR A 68 -2.72 -3.80 13.93
N ASP A 69 -2.59 -3.78 12.61
CA ASP A 69 -3.46 -4.51 11.69
C ASP A 69 -2.92 -5.91 11.39
N VAL A 70 -3.81 -6.75 10.87
CA VAL A 70 -3.44 -8.12 10.50
C VAL A 70 -2.80 -8.05 9.13
N VAL A 71 -1.59 -8.60 9.00
CA VAL A 71 -0.83 -8.60 7.75
C VAL A 71 -0.52 -10.03 7.34
N GLN A 72 -0.61 -10.29 6.04
CA GLN A 72 -0.13 -11.52 5.43
C GLN A 72 0.82 -11.21 4.29
N TYR A 73 1.76 -12.11 4.12
CA TYR A 73 2.77 -12.01 3.09
C TYR A 73 2.66 -13.19 2.15
N PHE A 74 2.80 -12.88 0.86
CA PHE A 74 2.70 -13.83 -0.23
C PHE A 74 3.92 -13.65 -1.11
N ALA A 75 4.64 -14.73 -1.39
CA ALA A 75 5.90 -14.67 -2.14
C ALA A 75 6.01 -15.84 -3.12
N GLY A 76 7.04 -15.80 -3.98
CA GLY A 76 7.26 -16.85 -4.98
C GLY A 76 6.20 -16.88 -6.08
N GLY A 77 5.62 -15.71 -6.40
CA GLY A 77 4.71 -15.57 -7.54
C GLY A 77 5.44 -15.72 -8.87
N GLN A 78 4.73 -15.49 -9.97
CA GLN A 78 5.28 -15.61 -11.31
C GLN A 78 6.41 -14.59 -11.55
N HIS A 79 7.39 -14.97 -12.37
CA HIS A 79 8.48 -14.09 -12.81
C HIS A 79 7.96 -12.80 -13.44
N CYS A 80 8.50 -11.69 -12.96
CA CYS A 80 8.35 -10.35 -13.49
C CYS A 80 9.12 -10.24 -14.81
N ASP A 81 8.53 -9.66 -15.85
CA ASP A 81 9.16 -9.58 -17.16
C ASP A 81 10.23 -8.49 -17.21
N GLU A 82 10.06 -7.47 -16.37
CA GLU A 82 10.89 -6.26 -16.30
C GLU A 82 12.22 -6.49 -15.59
N ASN A 83 12.22 -7.27 -14.50
CA ASN A 83 13.41 -7.49 -13.67
C ASN A 83 13.75 -8.98 -13.43
N GLY A 84 12.90 -9.90 -13.85
CA GLY A 84 13.08 -11.35 -13.65
C GLY A 84 12.84 -11.83 -12.22
N GLU A 85 12.50 -10.97 -11.26
CA GLU A 85 12.21 -11.36 -9.88
C GLU A 85 10.83 -12.02 -9.76
N LEU A 86 10.62 -12.77 -8.68
CA LEU A 86 9.33 -13.40 -8.41
C LEU A 86 8.40 -12.37 -7.79
N ARG A 87 7.17 -12.24 -8.32
CA ARG A 87 6.16 -11.35 -7.77
C ARG A 87 5.88 -11.67 -6.29
N SER A 88 5.64 -10.62 -5.50
CA SER A 88 5.29 -10.75 -4.09
C SER A 88 4.20 -9.75 -3.70
N THR A 89 3.40 -10.11 -2.70
CA THR A 89 2.28 -9.30 -2.25
C THR A 89 2.22 -9.23 -0.73
N LYS A 90 2.06 -8.02 -0.20
CA LYS A 90 1.67 -7.76 1.18
C LYS A 90 0.19 -7.45 1.24
N VAL A 91 -0.59 -8.23 1.98
CA VAL A 91 -2.01 -8.00 2.21
C VAL A 91 -2.22 -7.48 3.62
N VAL A 92 -2.84 -6.32 3.75
CA VAL A 92 -3.17 -5.69 5.03
C VAL A 92 -4.69 -5.70 5.20
N TYR A 93 -5.17 -6.29 6.29
CA TYR A 93 -6.59 -6.37 6.63
C TYR A 93 -6.96 -5.28 7.63
N THR A 94 -7.80 -4.34 7.21
CA THR A 94 -8.13 -3.14 7.97
C THR A 94 -9.64 -3.00 8.20
N CYS A 95 -10.04 -2.16 9.16
CA CYS A 95 -11.43 -1.72 9.28
C CYS A 95 -11.80 -0.84 8.08
N CYS A 96 -12.99 -1.06 7.54
CA CYS A 96 -13.54 -0.31 6.42
C CYS A 96 -13.93 1.13 6.77
N LYS A 97 -13.55 2.09 5.93
CA LYS A 97 -13.93 3.50 6.13
C LYS A 97 -15.44 3.74 5.98
N SER A 98 -16.08 3.08 5.01
CA SER A 98 -17.49 3.29 4.64
C SER A 98 -18.49 2.33 5.31
N ARG A 99 -18.02 1.50 6.26
CA ARG A 99 -18.81 0.43 6.94
C ARG A 99 -19.75 -0.35 6.00
N PRO A 100 -19.24 -0.94 4.90
CA PRO A 100 -20.06 -1.79 4.05
C PRO A 100 -20.46 -3.07 4.79
N LYS A 101 -21.43 -3.80 4.25
CA LYS A 101 -21.84 -5.11 4.80
C LYS A 101 -20.90 -6.26 4.43
N ASN A 102 -20.19 -6.11 3.31
CA ASN A 102 -19.37 -7.17 2.73
C ASN A 102 -17.90 -6.78 2.77
N ILE A 103 -17.04 -7.80 2.79
CA ILE A 103 -15.59 -7.66 2.69
C ILE A 103 -15.23 -7.33 1.24
N SER A 104 -14.31 -6.38 1.06
CA SER A 104 -13.87 -5.95 -0.28
C SER A 104 -12.43 -5.46 -0.25
N VAL A 105 -11.73 -5.55 -1.38
CA VAL A 105 -10.44 -4.88 -1.54
C VAL A 105 -10.68 -3.38 -1.68
N GLU A 106 -10.06 -2.58 -0.82
CA GLU A 106 -10.13 -1.11 -0.85
C GLU A 106 -9.10 -0.52 -1.82
N LYS A 107 -7.90 -1.09 -1.86
CA LYS A 107 -6.78 -0.54 -2.64
C LYS A 107 -5.80 -1.63 -3.06
N VAL A 108 -5.26 -1.48 -4.26
CA VAL A 108 -4.13 -2.25 -4.78
C VAL A 108 -3.07 -1.26 -5.24
N ASP A 109 -1.89 -1.32 -4.64
CA ASP A 109 -0.73 -0.49 -4.98
C ASP A 109 0.43 -1.38 -5.43
N GLU A 110 1.26 -0.84 -6.32
CA GLU A 110 2.56 -1.42 -6.70
C GLU A 110 3.66 -0.45 -6.26
N PRO A 111 4.03 -0.43 -4.96
CA PRO A 111 5.05 0.49 -4.44
C PRO A 111 6.44 0.29 -5.05
N ALA A 112 6.72 -0.89 -5.57
CA ALA A 112 7.93 -1.21 -6.32
C ALA A 112 7.59 -2.25 -7.40
N LEU A 113 8.41 -2.32 -8.46
CA LEU A 113 8.19 -3.25 -9.58
C LEU A 113 7.91 -4.68 -9.08
N CYS A 114 6.78 -5.23 -9.48
CA CYS A 114 6.34 -6.59 -9.15
C CYS A 114 6.21 -6.89 -7.65
N THR A 115 6.13 -5.84 -6.82
CA THR A 115 5.87 -5.90 -5.39
C THR A 115 4.58 -5.15 -5.09
N TYR A 116 3.58 -5.85 -4.58
CA TYR A 116 2.23 -5.32 -4.42
C TYR A 116 1.86 -5.12 -2.95
N LEU A 117 1.04 -4.12 -2.69
CA LEU A 117 0.40 -3.85 -1.42
C LEU A 117 -1.12 -3.80 -1.63
N ILE A 118 -1.83 -4.77 -1.05
CA ILE A 118 -3.29 -4.87 -1.14
C ILE A 118 -3.90 -4.59 0.22
N ASN A 119 -4.85 -3.64 0.27
CA ASN A 119 -5.62 -3.34 1.46
C ASN A 119 -7.01 -3.96 1.33
N VAL A 120 -7.32 -4.91 2.22
CA VAL A 120 -8.63 -5.57 2.29
C VAL A 120 -9.41 -5.00 3.47
N CYS A 121 -10.56 -4.43 3.18
CA CYS A 121 -11.47 -3.92 4.20
C CYS A 121 -12.35 -5.05 4.73
N VAL A 122 -12.31 -5.24 6.05
CA VAL A 122 -13.12 -6.22 6.78
C VAL A 122 -14.03 -5.47 7.75
N PRO A 123 -15.36 -5.40 7.51
CA PRO A 123 -16.28 -4.61 8.33
C PRO A 123 -16.26 -4.99 9.81
N SER A 124 -16.14 -6.29 10.11
CA SER A 124 -16.12 -6.85 11.46
C SER A 124 -14.92 -6.40 12.30
N LEU A 125 -13.85 -5.87 11.67
CA LEU A 125 -12.71 -5.29 12.38
C LEU A 125 -13.02 -3.92 13.02
N CYS A 126 -14.03 -3.21 12.53
CA CYS A 126 -14.39 -1.89 13.04
C CYS A 126 -15.00 -1.93 14.46
N GLU A 127 -15.65 -3.03 14.81
CA GLU A 127 -16.21 -3.24 16.15
C GLU A 127 -15.13 -3.64 17.16
N ALA A 128 -14.06 -4.28 16.69
CA ALA A 128 -12.92 -4.68 17.49
C ALA A 128 -11.94 -3.52 17.78
N GLY A 129 -12.11 -2.38 17.10
CA GLY A 129 -11.25 -1.19 17.19
C GLY A 129 -11.74 -0.10 18.15
N GLN A 130 -12.86 -0.28 18.86
CA GLN A 130 -13.37 0.69 19.84
C GLN A 130 -12.55 0.73 21.15
N ASP A 131 -11.24 0.51 21.07
CA ASP A 131 -10.29 0.74 22.17
C ASP A 131 -9.16 1.69 21.73
N GLY A 132 -9.35 2.46 20.65
CA GLY A 132 -8.31 3.36 20.13
C GLY A 132 -8.77 4.42 19.14
N ASP A 133 -10.05 4.82 19.14
CA ASP A 133 -10.52 5.95 18.30
C ASP A 133 -10.75 7.20 19.17
N GLN A 134 -9.64 7.73 19.69
CA GLN A 134 -9.48 9.13 20.10
C GLN A 134 -8.11 9.62 19.63
N ASP A 135 -7.84 9.63 18.32
CA ASP A 135 -6.62 10.28 17.82
C ASP A 135 -6.80 10.92 16.44
N SER A 136 -7.95 11.55 16.23
CA SER A 136 -8.09 12.61 15.21
C SER A 136 -7.66 13.99 15.74
N ALA A 137 -7.43 14.14 17.06
CA ALA A 137 -6.88 15.36 17.67
C ALA A 137 -5.39 15.23 18.07
N GLY A 138 -4.91 14.01 18.39
CA GLY A 138 -3.50 13.78 18.77
C GLY A 138 -2.54 13.89 17.60
N ASN A 139 -2.96 13.54 16.38
CA ASN A 139 -2.10 13.58 15.21
C ASN A 139 -1.75 15.01 14.76
N GLU A 140 -2.69 15.96 14.93
CA GLU A 140 -2.42 17.39 14.70
C GLU A 140 -1.41 17.93 15.72
N GLN A 141 -1.54 17.55 17.00
CA GLN A 141 -0.61 17.96 18.06
C GLN A 141 0.79 17.36 17.88
N ILE A 142 0.89 16.13 17.37
CA ILE A 142 2.17 15.48 17.05
C ILE A 142 2.83 16.17 15.85
N ILE A 143 2.06 16.51 14.81
CA ILE A 143 2.56 17.26 13.63
C ILE A 143 3.04 18.66 14.04
N GLU A 144 2.29 19.37 14.88
CA GLU A 144 2.68 20.69 15.41
C GLU A 144 3.94 20.60 16.27
N SER A 145 4.03 19.59 17.15
CA SER A 145 5.23 19.38 17.98
C SER A 145 6.47 18.99 17.18
N CYS A 146 6.30 18.18 16.12
CA CYS A 146 7.37 17.85 15.19
C CYS A 146 7.84 19.09 14.40
N LYS A 147 6.89 19.94 14.00
CA LYS A 147 7.16 21.21 13.32
C LYS A 147 7.94 22.17 14.23
N ASP A 148 7.50 22.36 15.48
CA ASP A 148 8.17 23.24 16.44
C ASP A 148 9.61 22.78 16.75
N LYS A 149 9.83 21.47 16.88
CA LYS A 149 11.17 20.90 17.09
C LYS A 149 12.07 21.06 15.86
N PHE A 150 11.51 20.92 14.66
CA PHE A 150 12.23 21.14 13.41
C PHE A 150 12.63 22.62 13.28
N ASP A 151 11.69 23.54 13.52
CA ASP A 151 11.91 24.98 13.41
C ASP A 151 12.92 25.46 14.49
N ALA A 152 12.83 24.97 15.74
CA ALA A 152 13.77 25.31 16.82
C ALA A 152 15.19 24.78 16.58
N ALA A 153 15.35 23.64 15.89
CA ALA A 153 16.65 23.10 15.53
C ALA A 153 17.31 23.84 14.34
N HIS A 154 16.53 24.62 13.58
CA HIS A 154 16.98 25.32 12.38
C HIS A 154 16.94 26.85 12.50
N THR A 155 16.58 27.42 13.66
CA THR A 155 16.51 28.87 13.89
C THR A 155 17.84 29.62 13.80
N ASP A 156 18.99 28.92 13.89
CA ASP A 156 20.33 29.54 13.90
C ASP A 156 21.22 29.19 12.68
N SER A 157 20.67 28.50 11.69
CA SER A 157 21.36 28.36 10.41
C SER A 157 20.86 29.43 9.44
N PRO A 158 21.71 30.39 8.99
CA PRO A 158 21.31 31.27 7.92
C PRO A 158 20.98 30.39 6.71
N MET A 159 19.71 30.40 6.30
CA MET A 159 19.29 29.75 5.07
C MET A 159 20.22 30.26 3.96
N PRO A 160 20.96 29.39 3.26
CA PRO A 160 21.79 29.84 2.16
C PRO A 160 20.87 30.57 1.18
N SER A 161 21.20 31.83 0.85
CA SER A 161 20.39 32.68 -0.03
C SER A 161 20.27 32.14 -1.45
N THR A 162 20.94 31.02 -1.73
CA THR A 162 20.90 30.26 -2.95
C THR A 162 20.86 28.77 -2.60
N PHE A 163 19.73 28.13 -2.92
CA PHE A 163 19.64 26.68 -2.96
C PHE A 163 19.98 26.24 -4.38
N ALA A 164 21.15 25.60 -4.55
CA ALA A 164 21.52 24.99 -5.82
C ALA A 164 20.90 23.60 -5.89
N THR A 165 19.93 23.40 -6.77
CA THR A 165 19.44 22.07 -7.13
C THR A 165 20.23 21.57 -8.33
N LEU A 166 20.78 20.36 -8.23
CA LEU A 166 21.26 19.64 -9.41
C LEU A 166 20.02 19.11 -10.14
N ARG A 167 19.70 19.70 -11.29
CA ARG A 167 18.61 19.24 -12.16
C ARG A 167 19.11 18.07 -13.01
N TRP A 168 18.67 16.86 -12.71
CA TRP A 168 18.74 15.76 -13.67
C TRP A 168 17.60 15.96 -14.68
N SER A 169 17.94 16.34 -15.90
CA SER A 169 16.98 16.61 -16.99
C SER A 169 16.10 15.41 -17.33
N THR A 170 16.47 14.21 -16.89
CA THR A 170 15.78 12.94 -17.14
C THR A 170 14.69 12.57 -16.11
N VAL A 171 14.49 13.34 -15.04
CA VAL A 171 13.57 12.98 -13.94
C VAL A 171 12.23 13.75 -13.95
N ILE A 172 12.07 14.72 -14.84
CA ILE A 172 10.80 15.43 -14.96
C ILE A 172 9.93 14.67 -15.97
N SER A 173 8.90 13.98 -15.47
CA SER A 173 7.90 13.32 -16.33
C SER A 173 7.30 14.33 -17.29
N GLU A 174 7.36 14.03 -18.59
CA GLU A 174 6.92 14.96 -19.63
C GLU A 174 5.39 15.11 -19.68
N ASP A 175 4.65 14.19 -19.09
CA ASP A 175 3.18 14.06 -19.17
C ASP A 175 2.40 14.83 -18.09
N SER A 176 3.06 15.40 -17.08
CA SER A 176 2.37 16.12 -16.01
C SER A 176 2.40 17.63 -16.22
N SER A 177 1.21 18.21 -16.38
CA SER A 177 0.99 19.66 -16.45
C SER A 177 1.29 20.37 -15.12
N GLU A 178 1.29 19.63 -14.00
CA GLU A 178 1.65 20.18 -12.69
C GLU A 178 3.14 20.49 -12.58
N LEU A 179 3.97 19.98 -13.49
CA LEU A 179 5.42 20.19 -13.53
C LEU A 179 5.85 21.29 -14.52
N ASP A 180 4.89 21.98 -15.15
CA ASP A 180 5.18 23.04 -16.13
C ASP A 180 5.90 24.24 -15.50
N TRP A 181 5.63 24.55 -14.23
CA TRP A 181 6.32 25.63 -13.53
C TRP A 181 7.83 25.36 -13.43
N ALA A 182 8.23 24.10 -13.19
CA ALA A 182 9.63 23.70 -13.07
C ALA A 182 10.36 23.73 -14.42
N ARG A 183 9.63 23.53 -15.53
CA ARG A 183 10.18 23.67 -16.89
C ARG A 183 10.40 25.13 -17.29
N ARG A 184 9.56 26.04 -16.78
CA ARG A 184 9.56 27.47 -17.14
C ARG A 184 10.48 28.32 -16.27
N MET A 185 11.10 27.75 -15.24
CA MET A 185 12.13 28.46 -14.47
C MET A 185 13.38 28.70 -15.34
N GLN A 186 13.61 29.96 -15.70
CA GLN A 186 14.88 30.41 -16.27
C GLN A 186 15.75 30.95 -15.15
N PHE A 187 16.97 30.45 -15.04
CA PHE A 187 17.96 30.98 -14.11
C PHE A 187 18.61 32.23 -14.73
N ALA A 188 18.67 33.32 -13.96
CA ALA A 188 19.51 34.45 -14.29
C ALA A 188 20.98 34.01 -14.19
N ASN A 189 21.76 34.33 -15.23
CA ASN A 189 23.17 33.96 -15.36
C ASN A 189 24.07 34.75 -14.39
#